data_AF-Q4SD39-F1
#
_entry.id   AF-Q4SD39-F1
#
_cell.length_a   1.000
_cell.length_b   1.000
_cell.length_c   1.000
_cell.angle_alpha   90.00
_cell.angle_beta   90.00
_cell.angle_gamma   90.00
#
_symmetry.space_group_name_H-M   'P 1'
#
loop_
_entity.id
_entity.type
_entity.pdbx_description
1 polymer ?
#
loop_
_entity_poly.entity_id
_entity_poly.type
_entity_poly.pdbx_seq_one_letter_code
_entity_poly.pdbx_strand_id
1 'polypeptide(L)'
;IFFILRKKDSQVTFLHVYHHATMIFNWWLGVKYVAGGQSFFIGLLNTFVHIIMYSYYGLAAIGPHMQKYLWWKKYLTSLQLVQFVMFLLHTGYNLLAECDFPDSMNAFVFGYCVTLIILFSNFYYHSYVTKEKRK
;
A
#
# COMPACT_ATOMS: atom_id res chain seq x y z
N ILE A 1 5.18 2.69 -15.60
CA ILE A 1 5.04 3.03 -17.04
C ILE A 1 4.44 4.43 -17.24
N PHE A 2 3.19 4.70 -16.84
CA PHE A 2 2.55 6.01 -17.06
C PHE A 2 3.30 7.23 -16.52
N PHE A 3 3.98 7.12 -15.38
CA PHE A 3 4.74 8.24 -14.81
C PHE A 3 5.93 8.65 -15.69
N ILE A 4 6.63 7.68 -16.27
CA ILE A 4 7.77 7.91 -17.18
C ILE A 4 7.27 8.56 -18.47
N LEU A 5 6.21 8.02 -19.06
CA LEU A 5 5.62 8.56 -20.29
C LEU A 5 5.06 9.98 -20.12
N ARG A 6 4.59 10.32 -18.91
CA ARG A 6 4.12 11.67 -18.58
C ARG A 6 5.23 12.61 -18.08
N LYS A 7 6.50 12.19 -18.12
CA LYS A 7 7.67 12.92 -17.58
C LYS A 7 7.45 13.38 -16.12
N LYS A 8 6.79 12.54 -15.32
CA LYS A 8 6.53 12.76 -13.89
C LYS A 8 7.49 11.95 -13.04
N ASP A 9 8.79 12.16 -13.23
CA ASP A 9 9.84 11.39 -12.56
C ASP A 9 9.81 11.55 -11.04
N SER A 10 9.30 12.69 -10.54
CA SER A 10 9.04 12.91 -9.11
C SER A 10 8.03 11.93 -8.48
N GLN A 11 7.23 11.22 -9.29
CA GLN A 11 6.32 10.16 -8.83
C GLN A 11 6.95 8.76 -8.86
N VAL A 12 8.08 8.59 -9.54
CA VAL A 12 8.84 7.33 -9.56
C VAL A 12 9.78 7.32 -8.35
N THR A 13 9.20 7.22 -7.16
CA THR A 13 9.96 7.18 -5.92
C THR A 13 10.51 5.78 -5.66
N PHE A 14 11.54 5.68 -4.81
CA PHE A 14 12.03 4.39 -4.32
C PHE A 14 10.89 3.54 -3.74
N LEU A 15 9.99 4.15 -2.94
CA LEU A 15 8.80 3.48 -2.40
C LEU A 15 7.93 2.87 -3.49
N HIS A 16 7.67 3.62 -4.57
CA HIS A 16 6.84 3.15 -5.68
C HIS A 16 7.47 1.93 -6.36
N VAL A 17 8.75 2.01 -6.73
CA VAL A 17 9.45 0.92 -7.42
C VAL A 17 9.62 -0.29 -6.50
N TYR A 18 10.04 -0.08 -5.25
CA TYR A 18 10.19 -1.13 -4.24
C TYR A 18 8.88 -1.88 -4.06
N HIS A 19 7.77 -1.18 -3.80
CA HIS A 19 6.46 -1.80 -3.59
C HIS A 19 6.00 -2.59 -4.83
N HIS A 20 6.00 -1.98 -6.02
CA HIS A 20 5.47 -2.65 -7.21
C HIS A 20 6.32 -3.82 -7.70
N ALA A 21 7.65 -3.74 -7.58
CA ALA A 21 8.53 -4.85 -7.96
C ALA A 21 8.41 -6.03 -6.98
N THR A 22 8.44 -5.74 -5.67
CA THR A 22 8.38 -6.79 -4.63
C THR A 22 6.99 -7.41 -4.51
N MET A 23 5.91 -6.64 -4.65
CA MET A 23 4.54 -7.16 -4.57
C MET A 23 4.26 -8.26 -5.60
N ILE A 24 4.76 -8.12 -6.83
CA ILE A 24 4.55 -9.13 -7.89
C ILE A 24 5.17 -10.46 -7.47
N PHE A 25 6.41 -10.42 -6.95
CA PHE A 25 7.11 -11.60 -6.51
C PHE A 25 6.47 -12.22 -5.25
N ASN A 26 6.12 -11.38 -4.27
CA ASN A 26 5.47 -11.80 -3.04
C ASN A 26 4.13 -12.50 -3.32
N TRP A 27 3.33 -11.95 -4.24
CA TRP A 27 2.05 -12.57 -4.60
C TRP A 27 2.24 -13.86 -5.41
N TRP A 28 3.27 -13.94 -6.26
CA TRP A 28 3.59 -15.19 -6.94
C TRP A 28 3.93 -16.31 -5.95
N LEU A 29 4.72 -16.01 -4.91
CA LEU A 29 4.99 -16.95 -3.82
C LEU A 29 3.72 -17.31 -3.05
N GLY A 30 2.90 -16.31 -2.69
CA GLY A 30 1.65 -16.51 -1.96
C GLY A 30 0.68 -17.43 -2.69
N VAL A 31 0.42 -17.21 -3.98
CA VAL A 31 -0.46 -18.07 -4.77
C VAL A 31 0.13 -19.47 -4.96
N LYS A 32 1.45 -19.58 -5.14
CA LYS A 32 2.08 -20.87 -5.39
C LYS A 32 2.10 -21.79 -4.18
N TYR A 33 2.32 -21.23 -2.99
CA TYR A 33 2.54 -22.01 -1.77
C TYR A 33 1.36 -21.96 -0.80
N VAL A 34 0.56 -20.90 -0.80
CA VAL A 34 -0.53 -20.70 0.18
C VAL A 34 -1.73 -19.99 -0.45
N ALA A 35 -2.29 -20.59 -1.51
CA ALA A 35 -3.49 -20.07 -2.16
C ALA A 35 -4.73 -20.21 -1.27
N GLY A 36 -4.96 -19.26 -0.37
CA GLY A 36 -6.19 -19.16 0.42
C GLY A 36 -5.95 -18.85 1.90
N GLY A 37 -6.93 -19.21 2.73
CA GLY A 37 -6.89 -18.98 4.18
C GLY A 37 -6.76 -17.50 4.53
N GLN A 38 -5.85 -17.20 5.45
CA GLN A 38 -5.62 -15.84 5.98
C GLN A 38 -5.16 -14.84 4.91
N SER A 39 -4.49 -15.32 3.84
CA SER A 39 -4.09 -14.47 2.72
C SER A 39 -5.27 -13.89 1.93
N PHE A 40 -6.47 -14.50 2.01
CA PHE A 40 -7.67 -13.97 1.39
C PHE A 40 -8.09 -12.62 1.98
N PHE A 41 -8.02 -12.46 3.32
CA PHE A 41 -8.36 -11.21 4.00
C PHE A 41 -7.47 -10.05 3.51
N ILE A 42 -6.17 -10.33 3.36
CA ILE A 42 -5.19 -9.38 2.84
C ILE A 42 -5.55 -8.97 1.41
N GLY A 43 -5.87 -9.94 0.53
CA GLY A 43 -6.27 -9.68 -0.85
C GLY A 43 -7.56 -8.86 -0.98
N LEU A 44 -8.56 -9.18 -0.16
CA LEU A 44 -9.86 -8.51 -0.15
C LEU A 44 -9.72 -7.03 0.22
N LEU A 45 -9.08 -6.75 1.35
CA LEU A 45 -8.92 -5.38 1.86
C LEU A 45 -8.02 -4.55 0.95
N ASN A 46 -6.97 -5.16 0.38
CA ASN A 46 -6.10 -4.51 -0.58
C ASN A 46 -6.87 -4.08 -1.84
N THR A 47 -7.71 -4.97 -2.38
CA THR A 47 -8.51 -4.67 -3.57
C THR A 47 -9.52 -3.56 -3.27
N PHE A 48 -10.17 -3.59 -2.10
CA PHE A 48 -11.08 -2.54 -1.66
C PHE A 48 -10.43 -1.15 -1.63
N VAL A 49 -9.26 -1.02 -0.99
CA VAL A 49 -8.54 0.26 -0.96
C VAL A 49 -8.04 0.66 -2.35
N HIS A 50 -7.64 -0.31 -3.19
CA HIS A 50 -7.25 -0.03 -4.57
C HIS A 50 -8.40 0.50 -5.43
N ILE A 51 -9.64 0.05 -5.23
CA ILE A 51 -10.81 0.62 -5.91
C ILE A 51 -10.88 2.14 -5.63
N ILE A 52 -10.72 2.54 -4.37
CA ILE A 52 -10.76 3.95 -3.96
C ILE A 52 -9.55 4.72 -4.53
N MET A 53 -8.35 4.14 -4.45
CA MET A 53 -7.11 4.75 -4.94
C MET A 53 -7.13 4.97 -6.46
N TYR A 54 -7.54 3.95 -7.22
CA TYR A 54 -7.62 4.08 -8.67
C TYR A 54 -8.76 4.98 -9.11
N SER A 55 -9.87 5.05 -8.37
CA SER A 55 -10.91 6.05 -8.59
C SER A 55 -10.37 7.46 -8.44
N TYR A 56 -9.56 7.73 -7.39
CA TYR A 56 -8.86 9.01 -7.23
C TYR A 56 -7.95 9.31 -8.43
N TYR A 57 -7.16 8.34 -8.89
CA TYR A 57 -6.28 8.54 -10.04
C TYR A 57 -7.04 8.77 -11.35
N GLY A 58 -8.17 8.10 -11.54
CA GLY A 58 -9.07 8.33 -12.67
C GLY A 58 -9.61 9.77 -12.67
N LEU A 59 -10.13 10.24 -11.54
CA LEU A 59 -10.59 11.62 -11.40
C LEU A 59 -9.46 12.64 -11.60
N ALA A 60 -8.27 12.35 -11.09
CA ALA A 60 -7.10 13.21 -11.26
C ALA A 60 -6.61 13.28 -12.73
N ALA A 61 -6.91 12.25 -13.53
CA ALA A 61 -6.54 12.18 -14.94
C ALA A 61 -7.45 13.03 -15.86
N ILE A 62 -8.68 13.35 -15.45
CA ILE A 62 -9.63 14.17 -16.22
C ILE A 62 -9.07 15.58 -16.49
N GLY A 63 -8.26 16.12 -15.58
CA GLY A 63 -7.49 17.33 -15.81
C GLY A 63 -7.46 18.30 -14.63
N PRO A 64 -6.83 19.48 -14.80
CA PRO A 64 -6.67 20.47 -13.74
C PRO A 64 -8.00 20.95 -13.13
N HIS A 65 -9.06 21.01 -13.94
CA HIS A 65 -10.40 21.39 -13.47
C HIS A 65 -10.94 20.40 -12.41
N MET A 66 -10.61 19.11 -12.50
CA MET A 66 -11.04 18.12 -11.51
C MET A 66 -10.10 18.03 -10.31
N GLN A 67 -8.80 18.27 -10.52
CA GLN A 67 -7.80 18.18 -9.45
C GLN A 67 -8.05 19.14 -8.28
N LYS A 68 -8.71 20.28 -8.50
CA LYS A 68 -9.09 21.22 -7.44
C LYS A 68 -10.08 20.62 -6.42
N TYR A 69 -10.89 19.65 -6.83
CA TYR A 69 -11.85 18.97 -5.94
C TYR A 69 -11.24 17.79 -5.19
N LEU A 70 -9.99 17.41 -5.49
CA LEU A 70 -9.29 16.26 -4.92
C LEU A 70 -8.52 16.61 -3.63
N TRP A 71 -9.12 17.43 -2.77
CA TRP A 71 -8.54 17.85 -1.49
C TRP A 71 -8.32 16.67 -0.53
N TRP A 72 -9.06 15.56 -0.73
CA TRP A 72 -9.05 14.39 0.13
C TRP A 72 -7.86 13.43 -0.11
N LYS A 73 -6.87 13.83 -0.91
CA LYS A 73 -5.65 13.04 -1.16
C LYS A 73 -4.95 12.57 0.14
N LYS A 74 -4.92 13.41 1.18
CA LYS A 74 -4.31 13.08 2.49
C LYS A 74 -5.02 11.89 3.14
N TYR A 75 -6.36 11.86 3.10
CA TYR A 75 -7.16 10.76 3.64
C TYR A 75 -6.96 9.45 2.88
N LEU A 76 -6.73 9.53 1.56
CA LEU A 76 -6.37 8.33 0.78
C LEU A 76 -5.04 7.73 1.28
N THR A 77 -4.03 8.55 1.52
CA THR A 77 -2.75 8.07 2.08
C THR A 77 -2.93 7.53 3.50
N SER A 78 -3.77 8.17 4.33
CA SER A 78 -4.10 7.66 5.66
C SER A 78 -4.83 6.31 5.61
N LEU A 79 -5.75 6.12 4.66
CA LEU A 79 -6.45 4.85 4.46
C LEU A 79 -5.47 3.71 4.11
N GLN A 80 -4.49 3.98 3.24
CA GLN A 80 -3.45 3.00 2.89
C GLN A 80 -2.56 2.65 4.10
N LEU A 81 -2.21 3.62 4.94
CA LEU A 81 -1.49 3.38 6.19
C LEU A 81 -2.29 2.52 7.16
N VAL A 82 -3.57 2.83 7.35
CA VAL A 82 -4.48 2.06 8.20
C VAL A 82 -4.63 0.63 7.68
N GLN A 83 -4.70 0.43 6.36
CA GLN A 83 -4.68 -0.89 5.72
C GLN A 83 -3.43 -1.69 6.11
N PHE A 84 -2.23 -1.11 6.04
CA PHE A 84 -1.01 -1.82 6.41
C PHE A 84 -0.94 -2.15 7.90
N VAL A 85 -1.44 -1.28 8.78
CA VAL A 85 -1.55 -1.56 10.21
C VAL A 85 -2.51 -2.72 10.47
N MET A 86 -3.65 -2.76 9.79
CA MET A 86 -4.58 -3.90 9.90
C MET A 86 -3.93 -5.21 9.44
N PHE A 87 -3.12 -5.19 8.37
CA PHE A 87 -2.36 -6.36 7.93
C PHE A 87 -1.33 -6.80 8.97
N LEU A 88 -0.62 -5.86 9.57
CA LEU A 88 0.36 -6.16 10.61
C LEU A 88 -0.29 -6.79 11.85
N LEU A 89 -1.44 -6.27 12.28
CA LEU A 89 -2.19 -6.83 13.42
C LEU A 89 -2.75 -8.21 13.10
N HIS A 90 -3.30 -8.39 11.90
CA HIS A 90 -3.86 -9.68 11.47
C HIS A 90 -2.78 -10.76 11.36
N THR A 91 -1.66 -10.46 10.69
CA THR A 91 -0.54 -11.40 10.57
C THR A 91 0.17 -11.63 11.89
N GLY A 92 0.31 -10.60 12.73
CA GLY A 92 0.85 -10.72 14.09
C GLY A 92 -0.02 -11.60 14.99
N TYR A 93 -1.34 -11.46 14.93
CA TYR A 93 -2.27 -12.33 15.65
C TYR A 93 -2.15 -13.78 15.15
N ASN A 94 -2.10 -14.00 13.83
CA ASN A 94 -1.97 -15.33 13.25
C ASN A 94 -0.64 -16.02 13.60
N LEU A 95 0.42 -15.29 13.96
CA LEU A 95 1.69 -15.86 14.45
C LEU A 95 1.63 -16.27 15.93
N LEU A 96 0.69 -15.68 16.69
CA LEU A 96 0.52 -15.96 18.12
C LEU A 96 -0.58 -16.99 18.38
N ALA A 97 -1.56 -17.09 17.47
CA ALA A 97 -2.62 -18.09 17.50
C ALA A 97 -2.14 -19.39 16.85
N GLU A 98 -2.48 -20.54 17.45
CA GLU A 98 -2.27 -21.85 16.82
C GLU A 98 -3.17 -21.95 15.58
N CYS A 99 -2.57 -21.81 14.39
CA CYS A 99 -3.26 -21.89 13.11
C CYS A 99 -2.51 -22.84 12.17
N ASP A 100 -3.23 -23.61 11.35
CA ASP A 100 -2.66 -24.49 10.31
C ASP A 100 -1.98 -23.73 9.15
N PHE A 101 -1.86 -22.40 9.25
CA PHE A 101 -1.23 -21.57 8.24
C PHE A 101 0.29 -21.53 8.46
N PRO A 102 1.14 -21.63 7.41
CA PRO A 102 2.59 -21.67 7.58
C PRO A 102 3.14 -20.40 8.26
N ASP A 103 3.73 -20.55 9.45
CA ASP A 103 4.34 -19.44 10.21
C ASP A 103 5.42 -18.71 9.43
N SER A 104 6.18 -19.44 8.60
CA SER A 104 7.22 -18.85 7.74
C SER A 104 6.66 -17.82 6.76
N MET A 105 5.47 -18.06 6.22
CA MET A 105 4.80 -17.14 5.31
C MET A 105 4.16 -15.98 6.07
N ASN A 106 3.57 -16.21 7.24
CA ASN A 106 3.09 -15.13 8.11
C ASN A 106 4.24 -14.19 8.53
N ALA A 107 5.38 -14.73 8.94
CA ALA A 107 6.56 -13.95 9.33
C ALA A 107 7.13 -13.14 8.17
N PHE A 108 7.16 -13.71 6.96
CA PHE A 108 7.57 -13.01 5.74
C PHE A 108 6.64 -11.82 5.43
N VAL A 109 5.32 -12.04 5.46
CA VAL A 109 4.32 -10.98 5.22
C VAL A 109 4.37 -9.92 6.32
N PHE A 110 4.56 -10.31 7.57
CA PHE A 110 4.72 -9.39 8.70
C PHE A 110 5.93 -8.48 8.49
N GLY A 111 7.10 -9.05 8.19
CA GLY A 111 8.32 -8.29 7.90
C GLY A 111 8.14 -7.32 6.74
N TYR A 112 7.47 -7.76 5.67
CA TYR A 112 7.16 -6.91 4.53
C TYR A 112 6.17 -5.77 4.87
N CYS A 113 5.16 -6.01 5.70
CA CYS A 113 4.24 -4.97 6.15
C CYS A 113 4.97 -3.89 6.97
N VAL A 114 5.94 -4.28 7.81
CA VAL A 114 6.77 -3.32 8.56
C VAL A 114 7.55 -2.41 7.62
N THR A 115 8.19 -2.96 6.57
CA THR A 115 8.95 -2.12 5.62
C THR A 115 8.05 -1.12 4.90
N LEU A 116 6.85 -1.54 4.49
CA LEU A 116 5.88 -0.66 3.84
C LEU A 116 5.36 0.42 4.79
N ILE A 117 5.05 0.10 6.05
CA ILE A 117 4.62 1.09 7.05
C ILE A 117 5.70 2.17 7.23
N ILE A 118 6.97 1.78 7.34
CA ILE A 118 8.09 2.72 7.49
C ILE A 118 8.17 3.64 6.26
N LEU A 119 8.16 3.07 5.04
CA LEU A 119 8.30 3.85 3.81
C LEU A 119 7.09 4.77 3.56
N PHE A 120 5.87 4.30 3.82
CA PHE A 120 4.66 5.13 3.70
C PHE A 120 4.59 6.22 4.77
N SER A 121 5.01 5.92 6.00
CA SER A 121 5.08 6.92 7.08
C SER A 121 6.10 8.01 6.75
N ASN A 122 7.27 7.63 6.22
CA ASN A 122 8.28 8.56 5.75
C ASN A 122 7.71 9.45 4.61
N PHE A 123 7.08 8.83 3.60
CA PHE A 123 6.42 9.56 2.52
C PHE A 123 5.35 10.55 3.05
N TYR A 124 4.52 10.12 3.99
CA TYR A 124 3.48 10.95 4.58
C TYR A 124 4.06 12.15 5.34
N TYR A 125 5.10 11.91 6.15
CA TYR A 125 5.79 12.96 6.89
C TYR A 125 6.37 14.03 5.94
N HIS A 126 7.12 13.62 4.93
CA HIS A 126 7.73 14.56 3.99
C HIS A 126 6.72 15.26 3.07
N SER A 127 5.64 14.56 2.67
CA SER A 127 4.67 15.10 1.71
C SER A 127 3.64 16.03 2.34
N TYR A 128 3.26 15.78 3.60
CA TYR A 128 2.17 16.49 4.26
C TYR A 128 2.65 17.27 5.48
N VAL A 129 3.36 16.64 6.43
CA VAL A 129 3.74 17.29 7.70
C VAL A 129 4.80 18.38 7.50
N THR A 130 5.87 18.08 6.75
CA THR A 130 6.94 19.07 6.50
C THR A 130 6.44 20.24 5.64
N LYS A 131 5.48 20.00 4.74
CA LYS A 131 4.85 21.07 3.93
C LYS A 131 3.92 21.95 4.75
N GLU A 132 3.19 21.36 5.71
CA GLU A 132 2.29 22.08 6.61
C GLU A 132 3.08 22.98 7.57
N LYS A 133 4.23 22.51 8.10
CA LYS A 133 5.15 23.32 8.93
C LYS A 133 5.86 24.46 8.19
N ARG A 134 5.86 24.45 6.85
CA ARG A 134 6.55 25.45 6.01
C ARG A 134 5.58 26.50 5.44
N LYS A 135 4.28 26.32 5.66
CA LYS A 135 3.24 27.32 5.43
C LYS A 135 3.04 28.13 6.71
#